data_AF-B4EFQ9-F1
#
_entry.id   AF-B4EFQ9-F1
#
_cell.length_a   1.000
_cell.length_b   1.000
_cell.length_c   1.000
_cell.angle_alpha   90.00
_cell.angle_beta   90.00
_cell.angle_gamma   90.00
#
_symmetry.space_group_name_H-M   'P 1'
#
loop_
_entity.id
_entity.type
_entity.pdbx_description
1 polymer ?
#
loop_
_entity_poly.entity_id
_entity_poly.type
_entity_poly.pdbx_seq_one_letter_code
_entity_poly.pdbx_strand_id
1 'polypeptide(L)'
;MKEEAKTCLRCRPGDLAKIVYSRTPSLKGKRVVVRDWSQRYGRWEVQLLDGPHLGLSIKDGRPMLSSRCYFQDSSLEPIYPRRIDVGEEMTSVSLR
;
A
#
# COMPACT_ATOMS: atom_id res chain seq x y z
N MET A 1 -29.60 -12.55 16.48
CA MET A 1 -29.05 -11.35 15.81
C MET A 1 -27.57 -11.27 16.13
N LYS A 2 -26.69 -11.56 15.17
CA LYS A 2 -25.25 -11.29 15.28
C LYS A 2 -24.93 -10.28 14.19
N GLU A 3 -24.70 -9.07 14.61
CA GLU A 3 -24.27 -7.96 13.78
C GLU A 3 -22.87 -8.32 13.26
N GLU A 4 -22.77 -8.73 11.99
CA GLU A 4 -21.48 -8.88 11.32
C GLU A 4 -20.83 -7.50 11.31
N ALA A 5 -19.81 -7.33 12.15
CA ALA A 5 -18.93 -6.19 12.10
C ALA A 5 -18.29 -6.16 10.70
N LYS A 6 -18.85 -5.35 9.80
CA LYS A 6 -18.33 -5.08 8.48
C LYS A 6 -16.99 -4.38 8.69
N THR A 7 -15.90 -5.15 8.79
CA THR A 7 -14.57 -4.60 8.98
C THR A 7 -14.22 -3.80 7.74
N CYS A 8 -14.38 -2.48 7.81
CA CYS A 8 -13.99 -1.58 6.75
C CYS A 8 -12.46 -1.64 6.62
N LEU A 9 -11.97 -2.27 5.56
CA LEU A 9 -10.57 -2.27 5.20
C LEU A 9 -10.11 -0.83 4.93
N ARG A 10 -8.91 -0.47 5.38
CA ARG A 10 -8.34 0.88 5.26
C ARG A 10 -7.86 1.14 3.85
N CYS A 11 -7.26 0.13 3.22
CA CYS A 11 -6.82 0.17 1.84
C CYS A 11 -7.92 -0.31 0.88
N ARG A 12 -7.78 0.02 -0.40
CA ARG A 12 -8.58 -0.46 -1.52
C ARG A 12 -7.68 -0.77 -2.72
N PRO A 13 -8.13 -1.60 -3.68
CA PRO A 13 -7.43 -1.78 -4.96
C PRO A 13 -7.09 -0.44 -5.62
N GLY A 14 -5.83 -0.28 -6.02
CA GLY A 14 -5.30 0.94 -6.62
C GLY A 14 -4.65 1.92 -5.64
N ASP A 15 -4.90 1.78 -4.34
CA ASP A 15 -4.31 2.67 -3.35
C ASP A 15 -2.78 2.55 -3.31
N LEU A 16 -2.12 3.69 -3.10
CA LEU A 16 -0.75 3.71 -2.64
C LEU A 16 -0.72 3.47 -1.13
N ALA A 17 0.22 2.66 -0.67
CA ALA A 17 0.41 2.41 0.76
C ALA A 17 1.88 2.26 1.12
N LYS A 18 2.18 2.46 2.40
CA LYS A 18 3.47 2.17 3.01
C LYS A 18 3.35 0.93 3.89
N ILE A 19 4.35 0.05 3.84
CA ILE A 19 4.42 -1.10 4.73
C ILE A 19 4.89 -0.64 6.11
N VAL A 20 4.02 -0.67 7.12
CA VAL A 20 4.36 -0.28 8.50
C VAL A 20 4.81 -1.47 9.36
N TYR A 21 4.43 -2.69 8.98
CA TYR A 21 4.84 -3.91 9.66
C TYR A 21 5.17 -5.04 8.67
N SER A 22 6.23 -5.78 8.95
CA SER A 22 6.64 -6.98 8.20
C SER A 22 7.54 -7.85 9.08
N ARG A 23 7.44 -9.18 8.92
CA ARG A 23 8.42 -10.13 9.50
C ARG A 23 9.75 -10.11 8.77
N THR A 24 9.78 -9.57 7.54
CA THR A 24 10.99 -9.36 6.75
C THR A 24 11.38 -7.87 6.88
N PRO A 25 12.41 -7.52 7.68
CA PRO A 25 12.70 -6.12 8.02
C PRO A 25 12.95 -5.22 6.80
N SER A 26 13.54 -5.75 5.73
CA SER A 26 13.83 -5.02 4.48
C SER A 26 12.58 -4.55 3.71
N LEU A 27 11.40 -5.04 4.07
CA LEU A 27 10.12 -4.61 3.49
C LEU A 27 9.49 -3.45 4.26
N LYS A 28 9.84 -3.25 5.53
CA LYS A 28 9.27 -2.17 6.33
C LYS A 28 9.70 -0.83 5.75
N GLY A 29 8.72 0.07 5.57
CA GLY A 29 8.92 1.40 5.00
C GLY A 29 8.85 1.47 3.47
N LYS A 30 8.87 0.35 2.75
CA LYS A 30 8.71 0.35 1.29
C LYS A 30 7.31 0.77 0.87
N ARG A 31 7.22 1.39 -0.30
CA ARG A 31 5.97 1.80 -0.93
C ARG A 31 5.44 0.71 -1.83
N VAL A 32 4.11 0.58 -1.83
CA VAL A 32 3.39 -0.41 -2.62
C VAL A 32 2.15 0.17 -3.26
N VAL A 33 1.71 -0.49 -4.34
CA VAL A 33 0.35 -0.35 -4.87
C VAL A 33 -0.46 -1.56 -4.44
N VAL A 34 -1.63 -1.31 -3.85
CA VAL A 34 -2.60 -2.35 -3.49
C VAL A 34 -3.24 -2.87 -4.77
N ARG A 35 -3.24 -4.20 -4.97
CA ARG A 35 -3.75 -4.82 -6.19
C ARG A 35 -5.13 -5.41 -5.97
N ASP A 36 -5.24 -6.41 -5.10
CA ASP A 36 -6.49 -7.14 -4.87
C ASP A 36 -6.52 -7.76 -3.46
N TRP A 37 -7.72 -8.10 -2.98
CA TRP A 37 -7.91 -8.79 -1.72
C TRP A 37 -7.98 -10.31 -1.92
N SER A 38 -6.99 -11.02 -1.38
CA SER A 38 -7.03 -12.47 -1.36
C SER A 38 -7.97 -12.97 -0.26
N GLN A 39 -9.19 -13.37 -0.62
CA GLN A 39 -10.16 -13.98 0.30
C GLN A 39 -9.59 -15.23 0.99
N ARG A 40 -8.78 -16.02 0.27
CA ARG A 40 -8.13 -17.22 0.81
C ARG A 40 -7.20 -16.93 1.97
N TYR A 41 -6.46 -15.81 1.92
CA TYR A 41 -5.43 -15.49 2.91
C TYR A 41 -5.85 -14.36 3.86
N GLY A 42 -6.97 -13.69 3.60
CA GLY A 42 -7.41 -12.50 4.35
C GLY A 42 -6.37 -11.38 4.28
N ARG A 43 -5.81 -11.14 3.10
CA ARG A 43 -4.67 -10.23 2.88
C ARG A 43 -4.77 -9.50 1.55
N TRP A 44 -4.21 -8.30 1.52
CA TRP A 44 -3.94 -7.56 0.30
C TRP A 44 -2.77 -8.18 -0.46
N GLU A 45 -2.95 -8.49 -1.73
CA GLU A 45 -1.85 -8.59 -2.70
C GLU A 45 -1.36 -7.17 -3.00
N VAL A 46 -0.07 -6.95 -2.89
CA VAL A 46 0.56 -5.66 -3.14
C VAL A 46 1.76 -5.78 -4.07
N GLN A 47 1.99 -4.74 -4.85
CA GLN A 47 3.14 -4.60 -5.75
C GLN A 47 4.14 -3.61 -5.16
N LEU A 48 5.39 -4.04 -4.94
CA LEU A 48 6.49 -3.16 -4.51
C LEU A 48 6.86 -2.18 -5.63
N LEU A 49 7.03 -0.91 -5.25
CA LEU A 49 7.47 0.16 -6.15
C LEU A 49 8.98 0.39 -6.09
N ASP A 50 9.60 0.21 -4.91
CA ASP A 50 11.03 0.44 -4.68
C ASP A 50 11.88 -0.79 -5.05
N GLY A 51 11.54 -1.46 -6.15
CA GLY A 51 12.18 -2.68 -6.64
C GLY A 51 11.79 -3.97 -5.91
N PRO A 52 12.13 -5.14 -6.48
CA PRO A 52 11.84 -6.42 -5.88
C PRO A 52 12.58 -6.62 -4.55
N HIS A 53 12.07 -7.51 -3.71
CA HIS A 53 12.75 -7.94 -2.49
C HIS A 53 13.31 -9.35 -2.67
N LEU A 54 14.47 -9.59 -2.10
CA LEU A 54 15.02 -10.93 -1.92
C LEU A 54 14.45 -11.51 -0.62
N GLY A 55 13.88 -12.71 -0.71
CA GLY A 55 13.36 -13.46 0.43
C GLY A 55 13.59 -14.94 0.24
N LEU A 56 13.00 -15.74 1.12
CA LEU A 56 12.96 -17.20 0.99
C LEU A 56 11.54 -17.63 0.66
N SER A 57 11.41 -18.57 -0.28
CA SER A 57 10.16 -19.24 -0.54
C SER A 57 9.73 -20.05 0.68
N ILE A 58 8.46 -19.94 1.06
CA ILE A 58 7.91 -20.66 2.22
C ILE A 58 7.79 -22.16 1.92
N LYS A 59 7.68 -22.55 0.64
CA LYS A 59 7.47 -23.96 0.26
C LYS A 59 8.73 -24.81 0.39
N ASP A 60 9.86 -24.27 -0.05
CA ASP A 60 11.11 -25.00 -0.26
C ASP A 60 12.34 -24.28 0.30
N GLY A 61 12.17 -23.12 0.95
CA GLY A 61 13.26 -22.37 1.57
C GLY A 61 14.24 -21.74 0.57
N ARG A 62 13.97 -21.80 -0.74
CA ARG A 62 14.89 -21.30 -1.76
C ARG A 62 14.87 -19.77 -1.83
N PRO A 63 16.01 -19.13 -2.13
CA PRO A 63 16.05 -17.71 -2.43
C PRO A 63 15.07 -17.36 -3.55
N MET A 64 14.28 -16.32 -3.34
CA MET A 64 13.29 -15.85 -4.28
C MET A 64 13.36 -14.33 -4.39
N LEU A 65 13.39 -13.83 -5.62
CA LEU A 65 13.25 -12.42 -5.91
C LEU A 65 11.78 -12.17 -6.29
N SER A 66 11.06 -11.40 -5.47
CA SER A 66 9.64 -11.10 -5.73
C SER A 66 9.35 -9.61 -5.63
N SER A 67 8.56 -9.12 -6.58
CA SER A 67 7.99 -7.78 -6.55
C SER A 67 6.57 -7.77 -5.97
N ARG A 68 5.99 -8.95 -5.69
CA ARG A 68 4.64 -9.12 -5.14
C ARG A 68 4.65 -9.78 -3.77
N CYS A 69 3.82 -9.26 -2.88
CA CYS A 69 3.75 -9.69 -1.48
C CYS A 69 2.31 -9.70 -0.99
N TYR A 70 2.06 -10.35 0.15
CA TYR A 70 0.76 -10.37 0.80
C TYR A 70 0.84 -9.78 2.22
N PHE A 71 0.02 -8.77 2.50
CA PHE A 71 -0.01 -8.08 3.78
C PHE A 71 -1.43 -8.00 4.35
N GLN A 72 -1.52 -8.03 5.69
CA GLN A 72 -2.77 -7.67 6.35
C GLN A 72 -3.02 -6.18 6.16
N ASP A 73 -4.30 -5.78 6.18
CA ASP A 73 -4.69 -4.36 6.08
C ASP A 73 -4.02 -3.50 7.17
N SER A 74 -3.90 -4.02 8.40
CA SER A 74 -3.20 -3.34 9.51
C SER A 74 -1.70 -3.16 9.32
N SER A 75 -1.07 -3.92 8.42
CA SER A 75 0.35 -3.79 8.09
C SER A 75 0.61 -2.73 7.01
N LEU A 76 -0.46 -2.15 6.46
CA LEU A 76 -0.42 -1.10 5.45
C LEU A 76 -0.94 0.22 6.02
N GLU A 77 -0.26 1.30 5.65
CA GLU A 77 -0.71 2.66 5.89
C GLU A 77 -1.05 3.29 4.54
N PRO A 78 -2.33 3.56 4.24
CA PRO A 78 -2.73 4.23 3.00
C PRO A 78 -2.07 5.60 2.87
N ILE A 79 -1.55 5.90 1.69
CA ILE A 79 -0.98 7.20 1.34
C ILE A 79 -2.04 7.95 0.54
N TYR A 80 -2.68 8.92 1.19
CA TYR A 80 -3.61 9.81 0.50
C TYR A 80 -2.82 10.95 -0.16
N PRO A 81 -3.06 11.26 -1.44
CA PRO A 81 -2.47 12.44 -2.04
C PRO A 81 -2.95 13.66 -1.25
N ARG A 82 -2.00 14.43 -0.72
CA ARG A 82 -2.32 15.72 -0.13
C ARG A 82 -2.90 16.59 -1.25
N ARG A 83 -4.12 17.09 -1.09
CA ARG A 83 -4.61 18.16 -1.98
C ARG A 83 -3.59 19.30 -1.86
N ILE A 84 -2.91 19.59 -2.95
CA ILE A 84 -2.17 20.84 -3.07
C ILE A 84 -3.27 21.87 -3.32
N ASP A 85 -3.60 22.67 -2.31
CA ASP A 85 -4.40 23.85 -2.52
C ASP A 85 -3.57 24.79 -3.40
N VAL A 86 -3.87 24.80 -4.70
CA VAL A 86 -3.31 25.79 -5.62
C VAL A 86 -3.99 27.10 -5.24
N GLY A 87 -3.32 27.92 -4.44
CA GLY A 87 -3.75 29.30 -4.21
C GLY A 87 -3.76 30.02 -5.56
N GLU A 88 -4.95 30.40 -6.03
CA GLU A 88 -5.11 31.39 -7.09
C GLU A 88 -4.55 32.73 -6.58
N GLU A 89 -3.28 33.02 -6.84
CA GLU A 89 -2.80 34.40 -6.83
C GLU A 89 -3.31 35.09 -8.09
N MET A 90 -4.48 35.70 -7.95
CA MET A 90 -5.05 36.63 -8.92
C MET A 90 -4.29 37.96 -8.86
N THR A 91 -3.10 38.04 -9.47
CA THR A 91 -2.48 39.34 -9.72
C THR A 91 -3.09 39.96 -10.96
N SER A 92 -4.06 40.84 -10.72
CA SER A 92 -4.53 41.84 -11.67
C SER A 92 -3.33 42.61 -12.25
N VAL A 93 -3.00 42.36 -13.52
CA VAL A 93 -2.12 43.24 -14.26
C VAL A 93 -2.97 44.40 -14.77
N SER A 94 -2.88 45.54 -14.09
CA SER A 94 -3.39 46.80 -14.63
C SER A 94 -2.49 47.24 -15.77
N LEU A 95 -3.03 47.28 -16.99
CA LEU A 95 -2.41 47.90 -18.15
C LEU A 95 -2.26 49.41 -17.91
N ARG A 96 -1.05 49.93 -18.14
CA ARG A 96 -0.79 51.35 -18.40
C ARG A 96 -0.21 51.48 -19.79
#